data_AF-A0A2N3DUV6-F1
#
_entry.id   AF-A0A2N3DUV6-F1
#
_cell.length_a   1.000
_cell.length_b   1.000
_cell.length_c   1.000
_cell.angle_alpha   90.00
_cell.angle_beta   90.00
_cell.angle_gamma   90.00
#
_symmetry.space_group_name_H-M   'P 1'
#
loop_
_entity.id
_entity.type
_entity.pdbx_description
1 polymer ?
#
loop_
_entity_poly.entity_id
_entity_poly.type
_entity_poly.pdbx_seq_one_letter_code
_entity_poly.pdbx_strand_id
1 'polypeptide(L)'
;MASVTRDDVAAALSTVRDEESGKDVVSAGLVQGLVVREGHVGFSLEVDPAKGAQMEPLRKACEQAVKALPGVLSVTAVLTAHRNAPSPSPAKGHSHAHPEQPRTPQGAMQTPGVKAIIAVASGKGGVGKSTVAVNLALALAKLGRRVGLLDADIYGPSVPRMMGLTGKPESKDGKKLLPKEKYGIKTMSIGY
;
A
#
# COMPACT_ATOMS: atom_id res chain seq x y z
N MET A 1 -18.45 14.75 -24.65
CA MET A 1 -17.50 15.63 -23.94
C MET A 1 -16.11 15.11 -24.23
N ALA A 2 -15.13 15.99 -24.51
CA ALA A 2 -13.78 15.55 -24.85
C ALA A 2 -13.17 14.75 -23.69
N SER A 3 -12.67 13.55 -23.98
CA SER A 3 -11.96 12.72 -23.01
C SER A 3 -10.55 13.28 -22.82
N VAL A 4 -10.14 13.51 -21.57
CA VAL A 4 -8.76 13.88 -21.24
C VAL A 4 -7.80 12.81 -21.76
N THR A 5 -6.74 13.24 -22.44
CA THR A 5 -5.73 12.34 -23.02
C THR A 5 -4.47 12.30 -22.16
N ARG A 6 -3.58 11.34 -22.46
CA ARG A 6 -2.28 11.25 -21.80
C ARG A 6 -1.42 12.49 -22.04
N ASP A 7 -1.51 13.07 -23.23
CA ASP A 7 -0.73 14.24 -23.64
C ASP A 7 -1.21 15.51 -22.93
N ASP A 8 -2.52 15.65 -22.72
CA ASP A 8 -3.10 16.74 -21.92
C ASP A 8 -2.60 16.70 -20.47
N VAL A 9 -2.53 15.50 -19.89
CA VAL A 9 -2.02 15.31 -18.52
C VAL A 9 -0.51 15.58 -18.46
N ALA A 10 0.26 15.10 -19.44
CA ALA A 10 1.70 15.37 -19.51
C ALA A 10 1.98 16.88 -19.65
N ALA A 11 1.21 17.59 -20.47
CA ALA A 11 1.29 19.04 -20.61
C ALA A 11 0.95 19.76 -19.30
N ALA A 12 -0.11 19.36 -18.60
CA ALA A 12 -0.44 19.94 -17.29
C ALA A 12 0.67 19.70 -16.26
N LEU A 13 1.25 18.50 -16.21
CA LEU A 13 2.34 18.17 -15.30
C LEU A 13 3.61 18.98 -15.62
N SER A 14 3.88 19.27 -16.90
CA SER A 14 5.04 20.10 -17.30
C SER A 14 4.97 21.55 -16.80
N THR A 15 3.81 22.02 -16.32
CA THR A 15 3.67 23.34 -15.69
C THR A 15 4.18 23.39 -14.25
N VAL A 16 4.30 22.23 -13.60
CA VAL A 16 4.76 22.11 -12.22
C VAL A 16 6.28 22.00 -12.21
N ARG A 17 6.94 22.95 -11.56
CA ARG A 17 8.40 22.99 -11.43
C ARG A 17 8.85 22.36 -10.13
N ASP A 18 9.93 21.59 -10.24
CA ASP A 18 10.71 21.17 -9.09
C ASP A 18 11.64 22.32 -8.67
N GLU A 19 11.54 22.75 -7.41
CA GLU A 19 12.33 23.88 -6.89
C GLU A 19 13.81 23.54 -6.77
N GLU A 20 14.16 22.26 -6.64
CA GLU A 20 15.55 21.82 -6.47
C GLU A 20 16.28 21.65 -7.80
N SER A 21 15.65 20.98 -8.78
CA SER A 21 16.25 20.79 -10.10
C SER A 21 16.04 21.99 -11.04
N GLY A 22 15.12 22.89 -10.71
CA GLY A 22 14.73 24.04 -11.54
C GLY A 22 14.04 23.66 -12.87
N LYS A 23 13.72 22.37 -13.04
CA LYS A 23 13.09 21.78 -14.25
C LYS A 23 11.64 21.40 -13.92
N ASP A 24 10.83 21.21 -14.94
CA ASP A 24 9.49 20.66 -14.74
C ASP A 24 9.54 19.17 -14.36
N VAL A 25 8.53 18.69 -13.66
CA VAL A 25 8.49 17.31 -13.13
C VAL A 25 8.52 16.23 -14.21
N VAL A 26 8.15 16.55 -15.45
CA VAL A 26 8.20 15.62 -16.59
C VAL A 26 9.63 15.54 -17.13
N SER A 27 10.25 16.69 -17.41
CA SER A 27 11.64 16.77 -17.87
C SER A 27 12.65 16.31 -16.81
N ALA A 28 12.31 16.45 -15.52
CA ALA A 28 13.09 15.91 -14.42
C ALA A 28 12.96 14.38 -14.30
N GLY A 29 12.08 13.73 -15.08
CA GLY A 29 11.88 12.28 -15.07
C GLY A 29 11.20 11.76 -13.80
N LEU A 30 10.56 12.63 -13.02
CA LEU A 30 9.95 12.28 -11.74
C LEU A 30 8.61 11.56 -11.93
N VAL A 31 7.90 11.81 -13.04
CA VAL A 31 6.58 11.23 -13.30
C VAL A 31 6.72 9.83 -13.91
N GLN A 32 6.17 8.83 -13.23
CA GLN A 32 6.07 7.46 -13.74
C GLN A 32 4.63 6.91 -13.67
N GLY A 33 4.38 5.84 -14.42
CA GLY A 33 3.14 5.09 -14.33
C GLY A 33 1.88 5.89 -14.69
N LEU A 34 1.98 6.90 -15.57
CA LEU A 34 0.83 7.71 -15.98
C LEU A 34 -0.24 6.85 -16.67
N VAL A 35 -1.41 6.76 -16.05
CA VAL A 35 -2.59 6.07 -16.56
C VAL A 35 -3.77 7.03 -16.60
N VAL A 36 -4.49 7.03 -17.71
CA VAL A 36 -5.73 7.79 -17.90
C VAL A 36 -6.82 6.82 -18.32
N ARG A 37 -7.92 6.76 -17.56
CA ARG A 37 -9.09 5.90 -17.85
C ARG A 37 -10.38 6.60 -17.45
N GLU A 38 -11.24 6.87 -18.43
CA GLU A 38 -12.60 7.38 -18.19
C GLU A 38 -12.64 8.62 -17.26
N GLY A 39 -11.65 9.52 -17.38
CA GLY A 39 -11.51 10.70 -16.53
C GLY A 39 -10.81 10.46 -15.18
N HIS A 40 -10.44 9.22 -14.85
CA HIS A 40 -9.59 8.90 -13.71
C HIS A 40 -8.12 8.91 -14.13
N VAL A 41 -7.31 9.72 -13.45
CA VAL A 41 -5.88 9.88 -13.73
C VAL A 41 -5.06 9.36 -12.55
N GLY A 42 -4.05 8.54 -12.83
CA GLY A 42 -3.12 8.03 -11.83
C GLY A 42 -1.68 8.17 -12.30
N PHE A 43 -0.78 8.58 -11.42
CA PHE A 43 0.66 8.62 -11.67
C PHE A 43 1.45 8.56 -10.36
N SER A 44 2.71 8.15 -10.43
CA SER A 44 3.66 8.19 -9.33
C SER A 44 4.71 9.27 -9.55
N LEU A 45 5.13 9.90 -8.46
CA LEU A 45 6.29 10.78 -8.42
C LEU A 45 7.43 10.03 -7.75
N GLU A 46 8.44 9.66 -8.52
CA GLU A 46 9.67 9.07 -8.02
C GLU A 46 10.57 10.14 -7.42
N VAL A 47 10.82 10.04 -6.11
CA VAL A 47 11.66 10.98 -5.38
C VAL A 47 12.66 10.24 -4.51
N ASP A 48 13.74 10.91 -4.13
CA ASP A 48 14.71 10.35 -3.17
C ASP A 48 14.01 10.02 -1.83
N PRO A 49 14.19 8.80 -1.27
CA PRO A 49 13.68 8.42 0.05
C PRO A 49 14.04 9.36 1.20
N ALA A 50 15.20 10.01 1.16
CA ALA A 50 15.58 11.00 2.15
C ALA A 50 14.69 12.26 2.12
N LYS A 51 13.99 12.48 1.00
CA LYS A 51 13.28 13.73 0.69
C LYS A 51 11.77 13.56 0.57
N GLY A 52 11.24 12.33 0.67
CA GLY A 52 9.82 12.04 0.46
C GLY A 52 8.85 12.93 1.25
N ALA A 53 9.17 13.27 2.51
CA ALA A 53 8.33 14.15 3.33
C ALA A 53 8.33 15.62 2.86
N GLN A 54 9.43 16.09 2.27
CA GLN A 54 9.59 17.46 1.78
C GLN A 54 8.96 17.66 0.40
N MET A 55 8.71 16.57 -0.34
CA MET A 55 8.14 16.58 -1.70
C MET A 55 6.61 16.48 -1.73
N GLU A 56 5.96 16.45 -0.57
CA GLU A 56 4.49 16.47 -0.47
C GLU A 56 3.83 17.73 -1.10
N PRO A 57 4.40 18.94 -0.99
CA PRO A 57 3.89 20.11 -1.71
C PRO A 57 3.94 19.92 -3.23
N LEU A 58 5.01 19.33 -3.75
CA LEU A 58 5.16 19.04 -5.18
C LEU A 58 4.10 18.03 -5.66
N ARG A 59 3.85 16.97 -4.87
CA ARG A 59 2.77 16.00 -5.14
C ARG A 59 1.41 16.68 -5.21
N LYS A 60 1.10 17.55 -4.26
CA LYS A 60 -0.17 18.31 -4.25
C LYS A 60 -0.28 19.24 -5.44
N ALA A 61 0.79 19.93 -5.83
CA ALA A 61 0.81 20.79 -7.00
C ALA A 61 0.52 20.00 -8.29
N CYS A 62 1.15 18.84 -8.45
CA CYS A 62 0.87 17.92 -9.57
C CYS A 62 -0.58 17.43 -9.56
N GLU A 63 -1.10 17.03 -8.40
CA GLU A 63 -2.48 16.57 -8.26
C GLU A 63 -3.48 17.68 -8.66
N GLN A 64 -3.24 18.91 -8.20
CA GLN A 64 -4.07 20.07 -8.51
C GLN A 64 -4.04 20.46 -9.99
N ALA A 65 -2.84 20.48 -10.60
CA ALA A 65 -2.68 20.80 -12.01
C ALA A 65 -3.47 19.83 -12.91
N VAL A 66 -3.41 18.54 -12.61
CA VAL A 66 -4.15 17.51 -13.36
C VAL A 66 -5.65 17.57 -13.06
N LYS A 67 -6.06 17.85 -11.82
CA LYS A 67 -7.47 17.96 -11.44
C LYS A 67 -8.18 19.14 -12.11
N ALA A 68 -7.44 20.18 -12.48
CA ALA A 68 -7.98 21.35 -13.18
C ALA A 68 -8.32 21.09 -14.67
N LEU A 69 -7.90 19.94 -15.23
CA LEU A 69 -8.16 19.61 -16.64
C LEU A 69 -9.64 19.27 -16.87
N PRO A 70 -10.26 19.80 -17.94
CA PRO A 70 -11.61 19.40 -18.35
C PRO A 70 -11.68 17.89 -18.62
N GLY A 71 -12.66 17.21 -18.01
CA GLY A 71 -12.86 15.77 -18.18
C GLY A 71 -12.14 14.89 -17.15
N VAL A 72 -11.41 15.46 -16.20
CA VAL A 72 -10.84 14.73 -15.05
C VAL A 72 -11.88 14.63 -13.92
N LEU A 73 -12.18 13.39 -13.51
CA LEU A 73 -13.09 13.06 -12.41
C LEU A 73 -12.35 12.82 -11.09
N SER A 74 -11.16 12.20 -11.16
CA SER A 74 -10.32 12.00 -9.98
C SER A 74 -8.84 11.90 -10.34
N VAL A 75 -7.98 12.27 -9.39
CA VAL A 75 -6.52 12.16 -9.54
C VAL A 75 -5.97 11.36 -8.37
N THR A 76 -5.11 10.39 -8.65
CA THR A 76 -4.32 9.65 -7.66
C THR A 76 -2.84 9.90 -7.94
N ALA A 77 -2.23 10.78 -7.16
CA ALA A 77 -0.79 11.05 -7.21
C ALA A 77 -0.12 10.40 -6.00
N VAL A 78 0.81 9.47 -6.24
CA VAL A 78 1.53 8.74 -5.19
C VAL A 78 2.99 9.15 -5.19
N LEU A 79 3.54 9.57 -4.04
CA LEU A 79 4.98 9.70 -3.86
C LEU A 79 5.59 8.32 -3.66
N THR A 80 6.40 7.87 -4.60
CA THR A 80 7.12 6.60 -4.53
C THR A 80 8.59 6.88 -4.34
N ALA A 81 9.09 6.63 -3.14
CA ALA A 81 10.52 6.65 -2.91
C ALA A 81 11.09 5.24 -3.05
N HIS A 82 11.68 4.94 -4.22
CA HIS A 82 12.42 3.70 -4.38
C HIS A 82 13.72 3.80 -3.56
N ARG A 83 13.74 3.13 -2.40
CA ARG A 83 15.01 2.65 -1.85
C ARG A 83 15.60 1.72 -2.92
N ASN A 84 16.87 1.87 -3.29
CA ASN A 84 17.59 0.88 -4.10
C ASN A 84 17.53 -0.48 -3.39
N ALA A 85 16.46 -1.22 -3.65
CA ALA A 85 16.33 -2.63 -3.38
C ALA A 85 16.91 -3.32 -4.62
N PRO A 86 17.82 -4.29 -4.47
CA PRO A 86 18.35 -5.01 -5.61
C PRO A 86 17.19 -5.66 -6.37
N SER A 87 17.10 -5.34 -7.67
CA SER A 87 16.10 -5.92 -8.56
C SER A 87 16.18 -7.45 -8.50
N PRO A 88 15.06 -8.18 -8.32
CA PRO A 88 15.09 -9.63 -8.42
C PRO A 88 15.37 -9.99 -9.88
N SER A 89 16.59 -10.44 -10.17
CA SER A 89 16.90 -11.06 -11.45
C SER A 89 16.03 -12.31 -11.63
N PRO A 90 15.55 -12.62 -12.85
CA PRO A 90 14.69 -13.77 -13.09
C PRO A 90 15.45 -15.06 -12.78
N ALA A 91 14.89 -15.88 -11.89
CA ALA A 91 15.48 -17.12 -11.44
C ALA A 91 15.70 -18.10 -12.61
N LYS A 92 16.97 -18.38 -12.95
CA LYS A 92 17.38 -19.64 -13.57
C LYS A 92 17.88 -20.56 -12.46
N GLY A 93 17.48 -21.83 -12.54
CA GLY A 93 17.51 -22.78 -11.43
C GLY A 93 18.88 -23.34 -11.03
N HIS A 94 18.78 -24.17 -9.99
CA HIS A 94 19.68 -25.21 -9.48
C HIS A 94 20.89 -24.81 -8.61
N SER A 95 20.71 -25.08 -7.31
CA SER A 95 21.62 -25.71 -6.33
C SER A 95 23.12 -25.39 -6.37
N HIS A 96 23.66 -24.83 -5.28
CA HIS A 96 24.43 -25.55 -4.25
C HIS A 96 24.98 -24.57 -3.17
N ALA A 97 25.27 -25.14 -2.00
CA ALA A 97 25.53 -24.55 -0.69
C ALA A 97 26.67 -23.51 -0.56
N HIS A 98 26.47 -22.51 0.31
CA HIS A 98 27.39 -22.05 1.39
C HIS A 98 26.66 -21.03 2.31
N PRO A 99 27.18 -20.73 3.53
CA PRO A 99 26.43 -20.77 4.79
C PRO A 99 25.58 -19.53 5.04
N GLU A 100 24.37 -19.75 5.56
CA GLU A 100 23.51 -18.69 6.09
C GLU A 100 24.17 -18.04 7.32
N GLN A 101 24.83 -16.91 7.11
CA GLN A 101 24.86 -15.89 8.14
C GLN A 101 23.42 -15.37 8.30
N PRO A 102 22.84 -15.36 9.51
CA PRO A 102 21.50 -14.84 9.70
C PRO A 102 21.53 -13.32 9.44
N ARG A 103 21.13 -12.94 8.22
CA ARG A 103 20.80 -11.54 7.90
C ARG A 103 19.51 -11.22 8.64
N THR A 104 19.63 -10.77 9.89
CA THR A 104 18.54 -10.11 10.59
C THR A 104 18.11 -8.89 9.76
N PRO A 105 16.85 -8.81 9.28
CA PRO A 105 16.37 -7.64 8.57
C PRO A 105 16.35 -6.46 9.53
N GLN A 106 17.34 -5.58 9.43
CA GLN A 106 17.28 -4.28 10.11
C GLN A 106 16.12 -3.49 9.51
N GLY A 107 15.05 -3.32 10.30
CA GLY A 107 13.87 -2.54 9.94
C GLY A 107 12.57 -3.33 9.82
N ALA A 108 12.55 -4.64 10.08
CA ALA A 108 11.26 -5.29 10.38
C ALA A 108 10.70 -4.63 11.63
N MET A 109 9.50 -4.06 11.54
CA MET A 109 8.77 -3.52 12.68
C MET A 109 8.57 -4.69 13.67
N GLN A 110 9.50 -4.85 14.61
CA GLN A 110 9.49 -5.97 15.53
C GLN A 110 8.30 -5.75 16.46
N THR A 111 7.19 -6.42 16.15
CA THR A 111 6.03 -6.41 17.03
C THR A 111 6.35 -7.36 18.17
N PRO A 112 6.57 -6.88 19.41
CA PRO A 112 7.04 -7.74 20.50
C PRO A 112 6.09 -8.93 20.70
N GLY A 113 6.66 -10.13 20.78
CA GLY A 113 5.89 -11.37 20.93
C GLY A 113 5.33 -11.98 19.65
N VAL A 114 5.51 -11.34 18.48
CA VAL A 114 5.11 -11.89 17.17
C VAL A 114 6.30 -12.56 16.49
N LYS A 115 6.20 -13.87 16.27
CA LYS A 115 7.28 -14.68 15.65
C LYS A 115 7.36 -14.52 14.13
N ALA A 116 6.23 -14.27 13.48
CA ALA A 116 6.13 -14.18 12.03
C ALA A 116 4.97 -13.25 11.65
N ILE A 117 5.16 -12.47 10.59
CA ILE A 117 4.14 -11.60 10.00
C ILE A 117 3.93 -12.06 8.56
N ILE A 118 2.69 -12.36 8.21
CA ILE A 118 2.30 -12.74 6.84
C ILE A 118 1.42 -11.62 6.29
N ALA A 119 1.92 -10.91 5.29
CA ALA A 119 1.16 -9.89 4.59
C ALA A 119 0.32 -10.53 3.47
N VAL A 120 -0.98 -10.26 3.46
CA VAL A 120 -1.90 -10.68 2.40
C VAL A 120 -2.48 -9.43 1.76
N ALA A 121 -2.11 -9.16 0.51
CA ALA A 121 -2.47 -7.94 -0.21
C ALA A 121 -3.06 -8.25 -1.60
N SER A 122 -3.84 -7.31 -2.15
CA SER A 122 -4.35 -7.38 -3.52
C SER A 122 -4.51 -5.98 -4.11
N GLY A 123 -4.27 -5.84 -5.42
CA GLY A 123 -4.44 -4.56 -6.12
C GLY A 123 -5.86 -4.25 -6.58
N LYS A 124 -6.82 -5.15 -6.37
CA LYS A 124 -8.22 -5.01 -6.81
C LYS A 124 -9.18 -5.55 -5.74
N GLY A 125 -10.40 -5.01 -5.69
CA GLY A 125 -11.48 -5.52 -4.87
C GLY A 125 -11.99 -6.88 -5.36
N GLY A 126 -12.53 -7.71 -4.47
CA GLY A 126 -13.21 -8.96 -4.84
C GLY A 126 -12.33 -10.15 -5.22
N VAL A 127 -11.01 -10.03 -5.24
CA VAL A 127 -10.10 -11.13 -5.64
C VAL A 127 -9.89 -12.22 -4.56
N GLY A 128 -10.59 -12.13 -3.43
CA GLY A 128 -10.50 -13.12 -2.36
C GLY A 128 -9.41 -12.86 -1.30
N LYS A 129 -8.81 -11.66 -1.22
CA LYS A 129 -7.81 -11.29 -0.19
C LYS A 129 -8.23 -11.69 1.23
N SER A 130 -9.42 -11.26 1.66
CA SER A 130 -9.93 -11.56 3.01
C SER A 130 -10.25 -13.05 3.17
N THR A 131 -10.70 -13.71 2.11
CA THR A 131 -10.92 -15.16 2.09
C THR A 131 -9.63 -15.93 2.34
N VAL A 132 -8.55 -15.57 1.67
CA VAL A 132 -7.23 -16.18 1.88
C VAL A 132 -6.72 -15.87 3.28
N ALA A 133 -6.79 -14.61 3.73
CA ALA A 133 -6.30 -14.21 5.04
C ALA A 133 -7.01 -14.95 6.20
N VAL A 134 -8.34 -15.02 6.17
CA VAL A 134 -9.14 -15.70 7.20
C VAL A 134 -8.87 -17.21 7.19
N ASN A 135 -8.89 -17.86 6.03
CA ASN A 135 -8.67 -19.30 5.96
C ASN A 135 -7.23 -19.70 6.33
N LEU A 136 -6.24 -18.88 5.97
CA LEU A 136 -4.87 -19.09 6.40
C LEU A 136 -4.74 -18.98 7.92
N ALA A 137 -5.38 -17.96 8.53
CA ALA A 137 -5.38 -17.79 9.97
C ALA A 137 -6.04 -18.99 10.69
N LEU A 138 -7.18 -19.47 10.18
CA LEU A 138 -7.86 -20.66 10.68
C LEU A 138 -7.01 -21.93 10.55
N ALA A 139 -6.35 -22.13 9.40
CA ALA A 139 -5.47 -23.27 9.18
C ALA A 139 -4.29 -23.26 10.16
N LEU A 140 -3.64 -22.11 10.35
CA LEU A 140 -2.53 -21.96 11.30
C LEU A 140 -2.99 -22.18 12.75
N ALA A 141 -4.17 -21.67 13.12
CA ALA A 141 -4.75 -21.91 14.45
C ALA A 141 -5.05 -23.40 14.66
N LYS A 142 -5.59 -24.09 13.65
CA LYS A 142 -5.84 -25.54 13.68
C LYS A 142 -4.56 -26.36 13.83
N LEU A 143 -3.43 -25.86 13.33
CA LEU A 143 -2.10 -26.43 13.55
C LEU A 143 -1.49 -26.08 14.92
N GLY A 144 -2.29 -25.53 15.86
CA GLY A 144 -1.86 -25.20 17.22
C GLY A 144 -1.01 -23.94 17.32
N ARG A 145 -0.99 -23.08 16.30
CA ARG A 145 -0.27 -21.80 16.35
C ARG A 145 -1.11 -20.73 17.03
N ARG A 146 -0.45 -19.81 17.76
CA ARG A 146 -1.08 -18.58 18.23
C ARG A 146 -1.14 -17.60 17.06
N VAL A 147 -2.34 -17.18 16.69
CA VAL A 147 -2.58 -16.35 15.50
C VAL A 147 -3.36 -15.09 15.87
N GLY A 148 -2.92 -13.96 15.32
CA GLY A 148 -3.69 -12.73 15.26
C GLY A 148 -4.00 -12.39 13.80
N LEU A 149 -5.17 -11.81 13.54
CA LEU A 149 -5.59 -11.35 12.22
C LEU A 149 -5.90 -9.85 12.27
N LEU A 150 -5.26 -9.08 11.41
CA LEU A 150 -5.48 -7.64 11.27
C LEU A 150 -6.00 -7.34 9.87
N ASP A 151 -7.16 -6.69 9.79
CA ASP A 151 -7.78 -6.25 8.55
C ASP A 151 -7.69 -4.73 8.43
N ALA A 152 -6.83 -4.28 7.53
CA ALA A 152 -6.59 -2.87 7.24
C ALA A 152 -7.33 -2.37 5.98
N ASP A 153 -8.31 -3.12 5.49
CA ASP A 153 -9.11 -2.72 4.32
C ASP A 153 -10.17 -1.68 4.74
N ILE A 154 -9.96 -0.42 4.36
CA ILE A 154 -10.87 0.69 4.68
C ILE A 154 -12.14 0.65 3.82
N TYR A 155 -12.04 0.16 2.58
CA TYR A 155 -13.12 0.25 1.60
C TYR A 155 -14.03 -0.98 1.61
N GLY A 156 -13.53 -2.13 2.04
CA GLY A 156 -14.30 -3.38 2.05
C GLY A 156 -13.92 -4.34 3.18
N PRO A 157 -13.90 -3.89 4.46
CA PRO A 157 -13.52 -4.76 5.57
C PRO A 157 -14.49 -5.93 5.68
N SER A 158 -14.01 -7.12 5.32
CA SER A 158 -14.84 -8.33 5.28
C SER A 158 -14.59 -9.27 6.46
N VAL A 159 -13.53 -9.04 7.24
CA VAL A 159 -13.16 -9.91 8.36
C VAL A 159 -14.24 -10.01 9.45
N PRO A 160 -14.91 -8.92 9.89
CA PRO A 160 -15.98 -9.01 10.90
C PRO A 160 -17.09 -9.98 10.47
N ARG A 161 -17.56 -9.82 9.22
CA ARG A 161 -18.58 -10.67 8.62
C ARG A 161 -18.11 -12.12 8.49
N MET A 162 -16.92 -12.35 7.96
CA MET A 162 -16.39 -13.71 7.74
C MET A 162 -16.11 -14.47 9.04
N MET A 163 -15.68 -13.75 10.09
CA MET A 163 -15.54 -14.33 11.42
C MET A 163 -16.88 -14.45 12.14
N GLY A 164 -17.96 -13.82 11.65
CA GLY A 164 -19.26 -13.74 12.32
C GLY A 164 -19.15 -13.03 13.67
N LEU A 165 -18.50 -11.87 13.66
CA LEU A 165 -18.28 -10.97 14.78
C LEU A 165 -18.91 -9.61 14.47
N THR A 166 -19.56 -9.01 15.46
CA THR A 166 -20.25 -7.71 15.32
C THR A 166 -19.96 -6.79 16.50
N GLY A 167 -20.18 -5.50 16.31
CA GLY A 167 -19.99 -4.46 17.33
C GLY A 167 -18.53 -4.07 17.52
N LYS A 168 -18.34 -2.93 18.21
CA LYS A 168 -17.05 -2.28 18.36
C LYS A 168 -16.09 -3.04 19.28
N PRO A 169 -14.76 -2.87 19.13
CA PRO A 169 -13.80 -3.37 20.11
C PRO A 169 -13.92 -2.53 21.39
N GLU A 170 -13.78 -3.19 22.53
CA GLU A 170 -13.83 -2.52 23.83
C GLU A 170 -12.47 -1.87 24.14
N SER A 171 -12.50 -0.80 24.92
CA SER A 171 -11.30 -0.18 25.49
C SER A 171 -11.51 0.03 26.98
N LYS A 172 -10.81 -0.73 27.82
CA LYS A 172 -10.96 -0.64 29.28
C LYS A 172 -10.26 0.58 29.87
N ASP A 173 -9.18 1.02 29.25
CA ASP A 173 -8.30 2.10 29.72
C ASP A 173 -8.36 3.35 28.82
N GLY A 174 -9.18 3.33 27.76
CA GLY A 174 -9.25 4.38 26.75
C GLY A 174 -8.01 4.45 25.84
N LYS A 175 -6.99 3.62 26.07
CA LYS A 175 -5.69 3.66 25.37
C LYS A 175 -5.46 2.44 24.49
N LYS A 176 -6.03 1.29 24.85
CA LYS A 176 -5.85 0.01 24.14
C LYS A 176 -7.18 -0.60 23.78
N LEU A 177 -7.37 -0.83 22.48
CA LEU A 177 -8.47 -1.62 21.97
C LEU A 177 -8.19 -3.10 22.25
N LEU A 178 -9.13 -3.75 22.92
CA LEU A 178 -9.12 -5.20 23.10
C LEU A 178 -9.61 -5.84 21.81
N PRO A 179 -8.81 -6.76 21.22
CA PRO A 179 -9.23 -7.44 20.00
C PRO A 179 -10.44 -8.31 20.26
N LYS A 180 -11.33 -8.41 19.26
CA LYS A 180 -12.39 -9.41 19.28
C LYS A 180 -11.79 -10.78 19.05
N GLU A 181 -12.46 -11.83 19.50
CA GLU A 181 -11.93 -13.19 19.39
C GLU A 181 -13.01 -14.16 18.91
N LYS A 182 -12.63 -15.03 17.97
CA LYS A 182 -13.44 -16.18 17.55
C LYS A 182 -12.55 -17.27 16.98
N TYR A 183 -12.96 -18.53 17.15
CA TYR A 183 -12.19 -19.71 16.75
C TYR A 183 -10.76 -19.74 17.33
N GLY A 184 -10.55 -19.14 18.50
CA GLY A 184 -9.22 -19.00 19.12
C GLY A 184 -8.29 -18.01 18.43
N ILE A 185 -8.81 -17.16 17.54
CA ILE A 185 -8.06 -16.15 16.79
C ILE A 185 -8.49 -14.77 17.25
N LYS A 186 -7.51 -13.96 17.66
CA LYS A 186 -7.72 -12.55 17.99
C LYS A 186 -7.71 -11.71 16.72
N THR A 187 -8.71 -10.86 16.58
CA THR A 187 -8.98 -10.14 15.34
C THR A 187 -9.16 -8.65 15.58
N MET A 188 -8.51 -7.84 14.74
CA MET A 188 -8.69 -6.38 14.61
C MET A 188 -9.10 -6.06 13.17
N SER A 189 -10.07 -5.18 12.97
CA SER A 189 -10.53 -4.77 11.63
C SER A 189 -11.01 -3.33 11.67
N ILE A 190 -10.83 -2.61 10.56
CA ILE A 190 -11.46 -1.30 10.32
C ILE A 190 -13.00 -1.40 10.35
N GLY A 191 -13.56 -2.57 10.05
CA GLY A 191 -15.01 -2.78 9.99
C GLY A 191 -15.72 -3.08 11.32
N TYR A 192 -15.07 -2.86 12.48
CA TYR A 192 -15.70 -3.06 13.80
C TYR A 192 -16.43 -1.81 14.33
#